data_AF-A0A1I2KPB9-F1
#
_entry.id   AF-A0A1I2KPB9-F1
#
_cell.length_a   1.000
_cell.length_b   1.000
_cell.length_c   1.000
_cell.angle_alpha   90.00
_cell.angle_beta   90.00
_cell.angle_gamma   90.00
#
_symmetry.space_group_name_H-M   'P 1'
#
loop_
_entity.id
_entity.type
_entity.pdbx_description
1 polymer ?
#
loop_
_entity_poly.entity_id
_entity_poly.type
_entity_poly.pdbx_seq_one_letter_code
_entity_poly.pdbx_strand_id
1 'polypeptide(L)'
;MSRPCQPSWSPAAAGERFLAVAGHGVRVVGIARILRDRLGERAVKAPTRELPVRATRALATVNPELRLPRRQLGRDLDATGATAERVLGRRARPLEDTIADTAVSPLAYGIG
;
A
#
# COMPACT_ATOMS: atom_id res chain seq x y z
N MET A 1 -26.65 14.19 32.91
CA MET A 1 -25.24 14.54 32.66
C MET A 1 -24.61 13.44 31.82
N SER A 2 -24.56 13.63 30.50
CA SER A 2 -23.98 12.66 29.56
C SER A 2 -22.46 12.77 29.61
N ARG A 3 -21.77 11.67 29.93
CA ARG A 3 -20.30 11.62 29.90
C ARG A 3 -19.81 11.90 28.48
N PRO A 4 -18.83 12.80 28.27
CA PRO A 4 -18.24 12.98 26.95
C PRO A 4 -17.61 11.65 26.53
N CYS A 5 -17.87 11.25 25.28
CA CYS A 5 -17.28 10.07 24.67
C CYS A 5 -15.76 10.28 24.63
N GLN A 6 -15.02 9.62 25.53
CA GLN A 6 -13.57 9.69 25.53
C GLN A 6 -13.07 8.74 24.43
N PRO A 7 -12.18 9.19 23.52
CA PRO A 7 -11.56 8.27 22.58
C PRO A 7 -10.78 7.22 23.38
N SER A 8 -10.92 5.94 23.02
CA SER A 8 -10.21 4.81 23.66
C SER A 8 -8.70 4.78 23.41
N TRP A 9 -8.15 5.86 22.85
CA TRP A 9 -6.77 5.99 22.48
C TRP A 9 -6.03 6.79 23.54
N SER A 10 -4.73 6.51 23.69
CA SER A 10 -3.82 7.21 24.61
C SER A 10 -4.04 8.73 24.58
N PRO A 11 -4.01 9.43 25.72
CA PRO A 11 -4.09 10.90 25.75
C PRO A 11 -3.05 11.58 24.85
N ALA A 12 -1.91 10.94 24.62
CA ALA A 12 -0.85 11.41 23.71
C ALA A 12 -1.24 11.35 22.21
N ALA A 13 -2.33 10.67 21.86
CA ALA A 13 -2.85 10.60 20.49
C ALA A 13 -3.83 11.75 20.16
N ALA A 14 -4.24 12.55 21.15
CA ALA A 14 -5.22 13.60 20.96
C ALA A 14 -4.63 14.74 20.11
N GLY A 15 -5.19 14.95 18.91
CA GLY A 15 -4.82 16.04 18.00
C GLY A 15 -3.76 15.69 16.95
N GLU A 16 -3.16 14.49 17.01
CA GLU A 16 -2.21 14.03 15.99
C GLU A 16 -2.88 13.23 14.88
N ARG A 17 -2.34 13.32 13.65
CA ARG A 17 -2.75 12.51 12.50
C ARG A 17 -1.66 11.48 12.21
N PHE A 18 -1.99 10.20 12.37
CA PHE A 18 -1.06 9.11 12.15
C PHE A 18 -1.26 8.47 10.77
N LEU A 19 -0.16 8.15 10.10
CA LEU A 19 -0.17 7.34 8.88
C LEU A 19 -0.08 5.86 9.26
N ALA A 20 -1.04 5.07 8.80
CA ALA A 20 -1.07 3.62 9.00
C ALA A 20 -0.23 2.91 7.93
N VAL A 21 1.08 3.10 7.96
CA VAL A 21 2.03 2.47 7.03
C VAL A 21 2.89 1.45 7.77
N ALA A 22 3.06 0.27 7.17
CA ALA A 22 3.99 -0.74 7.67
C ALA A 22 5.42 -0.42 7.23
N GLY A 23 6.15 0.33 8.04
CA GLY A 23 7.49 0.79 7.71
C GLY A 23 7.44 1.89 6.64
N HIS A 24 8.07 1.63 5.49
CA HIS A 24 8.12 2.53 4.32
C HIS A 24 7.04 2.20 3.29
N GLY A 25 6.69 3.19 2.47
CA GLY A 25 5.88 2.99 1.29
C GLY A 25 6.62 2.16 0.25
N VAL A 26 5.93 1.19 -0.35
CA VAL A 26 6.49 0.38 -1.44
C VAL A 26 5.97 0.83 -2.78
N ARG A 27 6.84 0.74 -3.78
CA ARG A 27 6.49 0.91 -5.18
C ARG A 27 5.59 -0.24 -5.64
N VAL A 28 4.66 0.03 -6.56
CA VAL A 28 3.79 -1.01 -7.15
C VAL A 28 4.61 -2.14 -7.78
N VAL A 29 5.74 -1.83 -8.42
CA VAL A 29 6.66 -2.84 -8.96
C VAL A 29 7.30 -3.70 -7.86
N GLY A 30 7.52 -3.14 -6.67
CA GLY A 30 8.00 -3.86 -5.50
C GLY A 30 6.97 -4.86 -5.00
N ILE A 31 5.68 -4.48 -4.97
CA ILE A 31 4.59 -5.40 -4.68
C ILE A 31 4.59 -6.57 -5.67
N ALA A 32 4.70 -6.30 -6.98
CA ALA A 32 4.75 -7.35 -8.00
C ALA A 32 5.95 -8.30 -7.83
N ARG A 33 7.11 -7.78 -7.38
CA ARG A 33 8.29 -8.61 -7.06
C ARG A 33 8.03 -9.49 -5.85
N ILE A 34 7.53 -8.92 -4.74
CA ILE A 34 7.16 -9.67 -3.54
C ILE A 34 6.19 -10.81 -3.89
N LEU A 35 5.20 -10.55 -4.74
CA LEU A 35 4.26 -11.57 -5.20
C LEU A 35 4.95 -12.70 -5.98
N ARG A 36 5.87 -12.36 -6.90
CA ARG A 36 6.65 -13.38 -7.62
C ARG A 36 7.56 -14.18 -6.70
N ASP A 37 8.22 -13.53 -5.75
CA ASP A 37 9.13 -14.17 -4.82
C ASP A 37 8.39 -15.11 -3.85
N ARG A 38 7.19 -14.73 -3.39
CA ARG A 38 6.42 -15.52 -2.42
C ARG A 38 5.47 -16.54 -3.05
N LEU A 39 4.90 -16.27 -4.22
CA LEU A 39 3.88 -17.14 -4.85
C LEU A 39 4.38 -17.90 -6.09
N GLY A 40 5.57 -17.58 -6.61
CA GLY A 40 6.19 -18.28 -7.73
C GLY A 40 5.35 -18.23 -9.02
N GLU A 41 5.10 -19.40 -9.61
CA GLU A 41 4.38 -19.54 -10.88
C GLU A 41 2.97 -18.90 -10.86
N ARG A 42 2.32 -18.89 -9.69
CA ARG A 42 0.99 -18.30 -9.51
C ARG A 42 0.97 -16.78 -9.69
N ALA A 43 2.13 -16.11 -9.62
CA ALA A 43 2.27 -14.67 -9.82
C ALA A 43 2.96 -14.31 -11.15
N VAL A 44 3.06 -15.23 -12.11
CA VAL A 44 3.74 -14.99 -13.40
C VAL A 44 3.09 -13.87 -14.23
N LYS A 45 1.81 -13.59 -14.01
CA LYS A 45 1.10 -12.48 -14.66
C LYS A 45 1.43 -11.11 -14.06
N ALA A 46 2.03 -11.03 -12.87
CA ALA A 46 2.31 -9.76 -12.19
C ALA A 46 3.49 -9.01 -12.85
N PRO A 47 3.30 -7.87 -13.52
CA PRO A 47 4.38 -7.20 -14.24
C PRO A 47 5.42 -6.60 -13.28
N THR A 48 6.70 -6.94 -13.47
CA THR A 48 7.82 -6.42 -12.67
C THR A 48 8.67 -5.37 -13.39
N ARG A 49 8.27 -4.97 -14.59
CA ARG A 49 8.93 -3.93 -15.38
C ARG A 49 8.22 -2.60 -15.21
N GLU A 50 8.99 -1.55 -15.02
CA GLU A 50 8.46 -0.19 -14.97
C GLU A 50 8.30 0.38 -16.39
N LEU A 51 7.15 1.00 -16.65
CA LEU A 51 6.91 1.76 -17.87
C LEU A 51 7.39 3.21 -17.68
N PRO A 52 8.08 3.82 -18.66
CA PRO A 52 8.49 5.21 -18.58
C PRO A 52 7.30 6.15 -18.39
N VAL A 53 7.43 7.14 -17.49
CA VAL A 53 6.34 8.09 -17.16
C VAL A 53 5.76 8.78 -18.39
N ARG A 54 6.59 9.14 -19.38
CA ARG A 54 6.13 9.78 -20.63
C ARG A 54 5.21 8.86 -21.44
N ALA A 55 5.58 7.58 -21.57
CA ALA A 55 4.77 6.58 -22.25
C ALA A 55 3.45 6.33 -21.50
N THR A 56 3.50 6.19 -20.17
CA THR A 56 2.30 6.02 -19.34
C THR A 56 1.36 7.23 -19.41
N ARG A 57 1.90 8.46 -19.51
CA ARG A 57 1.08 9.67 -19.70
C ARG A 57 0.35 9.68 -21.04
N ALA A 58 0.98 9.20 -22.12
CA ALA A 58 0.32 9.04 -23.42
C ALA A 58 -0.74 7.92 -23.38
N LEU A 59 -0.45 6.79 -22.74
CA LEU A 59 -1.44 5.72 -22.55
C LEU A 59 -2.63 6.18 -21.70
N ALA A 60 -2.41 7.07 -20.74
CA ALA A 60 -3.48 7.60 -19.89
C ALA A 60 -4.44 8.57 -20.59
N THR A 61 -4.16 9.01 -21.82
CA THR A 61 -5.15 9.77 -22.62
C THR A 61 -6.12 8.87 -23.36
N VAL A 62 -5.73 7.63 -23.63
CA VAL A 62 -6.56 6.64 -24.35
C VAL A 62 -7.21 5.61 -23.42
N ASN A 63 -6.59 5.29 -22.29
CA ASN A 63 -7.13 4.36 -21.30
C ASN A 63 -7.79 5.12 -20.13
N PRO A 64 -9.13 5.01 -19.95
CA PRO A 64 -9.84 5.68 -18.88
C PRO A 64 -9.44 5.21 -17.47
N GLU A 65 -9.00 3.96 -17.31
CA GLU A 65 -8.59 3.41 -16.01
C GLU A 65 -7.32 4.09 -15.47
N LEU A 66 -6.49 4.62 -16.36
CA LEU A 66 -5.25 5.30 -15.99
C LEU A 66 -5.47 6.78 -15.61
N ARG A 67 -6.69 7.33 -15.73
CA ARG A 67 -6.97 8.75 -15.44
C ARG A 67 -6.72 9.12 -13.96
N LEU A 68 -7.07 8.22 -13.05
CA LEU A 68 -6.83 8.39 -11.61
C LEU A 68 -5.34 8.39 -11.25
N PRO A 69 -4.55 7.34 -11.60
CA PRO A 69 -3.13 7.33 -11.29
C PRO A 69 -2.35 8.39 -12.06
N ARG A 70 -2.87 8.95 -13.17
CA ARG A 70 -2.20 9.97 -13.98
C ARG A 70 -1.66 11.14 -13.18
N ARG A 71 -2.38 11.59 -12.14
CA ARG A 71 -1.96 12.73 -11.29
C ARG A 71 -0.83 12.38 -10.31
N GLN A 72 -0.64 11.10 -10.03
CA GLN A 72 0.38 10.59 -9.13
C GLN A 72 1.65 10.12 -9.87
N LEU A 73 1.58 9.95 -11.21
CA LEU A 73 2.70 9.50 -12.03
C LEU A 73 3.93 10.41 -11.92
N GLY A 74 5.07 9.81 -11.54
CA GLY A 74 6.36 10.47 -11.41
C GLY A 74 6.60 11.13 -10.05
N ARG A 75 5.69 10.96 -9.08
CA ARG A 75 5.91 11.38 -7.69
C ARG A 75 6.40 10.19 -6.87
N ASP A 76 7.34 10.47 -5.97
CA ASP A 76 7.61 9.57 -4.87
C ASP A 76 6.57 9.80 -3.77
N LEU A 77 5.83 8.76 -3.42
CA LEU A 77 4.78 8.78 -2.40
C LEU A 77 5.21 7.94 -1.19
N ASP A 78 6.53 7.83 -0.95
CA ASP A 78 7.04 7.20 0.25
C ASP A 78 6.47 7.90 1.51
N ALA A 79 6.08 7.08 2.46
CA ALA A 79 5.45 7.48 3.69
C ALA A 79 5.89 6.52 4.78
N THR A 80 6.12 7.03 5.99
CA THR A 80 6.62 6.22 7.11
C THR A 80 5.65 6.17 8.28
N GLY A 81 5.46 4.99 8.86
CA GLY A 81 4.68 4.78 10.08
C GLY A 81 5.42 5.14 11.39
N ALA A 82 6.65 5.67 11.33
CA ALA A 82 7.52 5.87 12.49
C ALA A 82 6.89 6.69 13.63
N THR A 83 6.07 7.70 13.31
CA THR A 83 5.34 8.48 14.32
C THR A 83 4.31 7.63 15.08
N ALA A 84 3.60 6.75 14.38
CA ALA A 84 2.63 5.85 15.01
C ALA A 84 3.33 4.84 15.92
N GLU A 85 4.47 4.28 15.49
CA GLU A 85 5.26 3.37 16.32
C GLU A 85 5.79 4.08 17.58
N ARG A 86 6.32 5.30 17.43
CA ARG A 86 6.87 6.08 18.55
C ARG A 86 5.81 6.54 19.56
N VAL A 87 4.66 7.01 19.10
CA VAL A 87 3.62 7.62 19.95
C VAL A 87 2.65 6.59 20.51
N LEU A 88 2.35 5.55 19.74
CA LEU A 88 1.32 4.55 20.08
C LEU A 88 1.89 3.19 20.44
N GLY A 89 3.20 2.97 20.25
CA GLY A 89 3.84 1.66 20.46
C GLY A 89 3.36 0.55 19.51
N ARG A 90 2.60 0.91 18.47
CA ARG A 90 1.95 -0.06 17.58
C ARG A 90 2.85 -0.38 16.39
N ARG A 91 3.49 -1.55 16.43
CA ARG A 91 4.23 -2.09 15.29
C ARG A 91 3.27 -2.73 14.28
N ALA A 92 3.35 -2.32 13.03
CA ALA A 92 2.57 -2.94 11.96
C ALA A 92 3.11 -4.32 11.59
N ARG A 93 2.26 -5.18 11.02
CA ARG A 93 2.67 -6.48 10.46
C ARG A 93 3.65 -6.25 9.30
N PRO A 94 4.66 -7.12 9.09
CA PRO A 94 5.51 -7.06 7.91
C PRO A 94 4.69 -7.00 6.62
N LEU A 95 5.12 -6.13 5.72
CA LEU A 95 4.35 -5.81 4.52
C LEU A 95 4.35 -6.98 3.54
N GLU A 96 5.48 -7.67 3.40
CA GLU A 96 5.68 -8.80 2.50
C GLU A 96 4.72 -9.94 2.83
N ASP A 97 4.58 -10.26 4.13
CA ASP A 97 3.68 -11.32 4.59
C ASP A 97 2.22 -10.91 4.40
N THR A 98 1.90 -9.63 4.65
CA THR A 98 0.54 -9.10 4.43
C THR A 98 0.15 -9.17 2.95
N ILE A 99 1.05 -8.80 2.04
CA ILE A 99 0.85 -8.89 0.59
C ILE A 99 0.66 -10.33 0.15
N ALA A 100 1.53 -11.23 0.61
CA ALA A 100 1.49 -12.65 0.25
C ALA A 100 0.16 -13.29 0.69
N ASP A 101 -0.22 -13.11 1.95
CA ASP A 101 -1.46 -13.68 2.49
C ASP A 101 -2.70 -13.11 1.79
N THR A 102 -2.71 -11.81 1.49
CA THR A 102 -3.82 -11.18 0.77
C THR A 102 -3.97 -11.79 -0.62
N ALA A 103 -2.87 -12.10 -1.31
CA ALA A 103 -2.89 -12.69 -2.65
C ALA A 103 -3.36 -14.14 -2.69
N VAL A 104 -3.26 -14.88 -1.57
CA VAL A 104 -3.75 -16.27 -1.49
C VAL A 104 -5.27 -16.32 -1.68
N SER A 105 -6.01 -15.34 -1.14
CA SER A 105 -7.48 -15.32 -1.21
C SER A 105 -8.02 -15.28 -2.65
N PRO A 106 -7.70 -14.28 -3.50
CA PRO A 106 -8.22 -14.23 -4.86
C PRO A 106 -7.77 -15.44 -5.71
N LEU A 107 -6.55 -15.95 -5.49
CA LEU A 107 -6.08 -17.18 -6.14
C LEU A 107 -6.93 -18.41 -5.75
N ALA A 108 -7.35 -18.51 -4.48
CA ALA A 108 -8.24 -19.59 -4.03
C ALA A 108 -9.62 -19.52 -4.69
N TYR A 109 -10.09 -18.32 -5.05
CA TYR A 109 -11.34 -18.11 -5.80
C TYR A 109 -11.15 -18.16 -7.32
N GLY A 110 -9.96 -18.48 -7.83
CA GLY A 110 -9.67 -18.55 -9.28
C GLY A 110 -9.57 -17.19 -9.96
N ILE A 111 -9.44 -16.11 -9.18
CA ILE A 111 -9.27 -14.73 -9.67
C ILE A 111 -7.76 -14.47 -9.72
N GLY A 112 -7.13 -14.71 -10.87
CA GLY A 112 -5.68 -14.57 -11.06
C GLY A 112 -5.22 -14.57 -12.50
#